data_AF-A0A3S4FYW0-F1
#
_entry.id   AF-A0A3S4FYW0-F1
#
_cell.length_a   1.000
_cell.length_b   1.000
_cell.length_c   1.000
_cell.angle_alpha   90.00
_cell.angle_beta   90.00
_cell.angle_gamma   90.00
#
_symmetry.space_group_name_H-M   'P 1'
#
loop_
_entity.id
_entity.type
_entity.pdbx_description
1 polymer ?
#
loop_
_entity_poly.entity_id
_entity_poly.type
_entity_poly.pdbx_seq_one_letter_code
_entity_poly.pdbx_strand_id
1 'polypeptide(L)'
;MQCDLLACQNAGWQGVTLNTTRGHFYRAALEGLTAQLQRNLRTLEKIGHFNATELLLVGGGSRNALWNQIKANQLDIPIKVLDDAETTVAGAAMFGWYGVGEFNSPEQARAQVNYQYRYFWPQTEPEII
;
A
#
# COMPACT_ATOMS: atom_id res chain seq x y z
N MET A 1 -1.83 15.99 12.77
CA MET A 1 -0.65 15.41 13.46
C MET A 1 0.38 15.14 12.37
N GLN A 2 1.49 15.88 12.35
CA GLN A 2 2.57 15.63 11.37
C GLN A 2 3.50 14.54 11.97
N CYS A 3 3.81 13.51 11.19
CA CYS A 3 4.50 12.30 11.66
C CYS A 3 5.61 11.92 10.67
N ASP A 4 6.84 12.36 10.96
CA ASP A 4 8.02 12.11 10.12
C ASP A 4 8.92 11.04 10.78
N LEU A 5 8.52 9.77 10.69
CA LEU A 5 9.14 8.68 11.48
C LEU A 5 10.43 8.09 10.91
N LEU A 6 10.66 8.18 9.60
CA LEU A 6 11.70 7.39 8.91
C LEU A 6 12.80 8.22 8.26
N ALA A 7 12.68 9.55 8.26
CA ALA A 7 13.48 10.41 7.38
C ALA A 7 14.31 11.49 8.10
N CYS A 8 14.14 11.68 9.42
CA CYS A 8 14.86 12.73 10.14
C CYS A 8 15.32 12.29 11.52
N GLN A 9 16.42 12.91 12.00
CA GLN A 9 16.94 12.69 13.35
C GLN A 9 15.99 13.19 14.45
N ASN A 10 15.03 14.06 14.12
CA ASN A 10 14.06 14.64 15.04
C ASN A 10 12.65 14.05 14.87
N ALA A 11 12.57 12.77 14.50
CA ALA A 11 11.31 12.07 14.28
C ALA A 11 10.41 12.14 15.53
N GLY A 12 9.12 12.44 15.33
CA GLY A 12 8.18 12.56 16.42
C GLY A 12 6.75 12.84 15.98
N TRP A 13 5.87 13.01 16.96
CA TRP A 13 4.48 13.42 16.78
C TRP A 13 4.28 14.85 17.26
N GLN A 14 3.46 15.61 16.53
CA GLN A 14 3.12 16.99 16.87
C GLN A 14 1.61 17.17 17.10
N GLY A 15 1.24 18.03 18.06
CA GLY A 15 -0.18 18.31 18.39
C GLY A 15 -0.79 17.33 19.40
N VAL A 16 0.02 16.75 20.28
CA VAL A 16 -0.44 15.86 21.37
C VAL A 16 -1.11 16.69 22.46
N THR A 17 -2.22 16.18 23.01
CA THR A 17 -2.96 16.77 24.14
C THR A 17 -3.17 15.74 25.25
N LEU A 18 -3.72 16.16 26.39
CA LEU A 18 -4.06 15.24 27.50
C LEU A 18 -5.12 14.18 27.10
N ASN A 19 -5.87 14.40 26.03
CA ASN A 19 -6.86 13.45 25.52
C ASN A 19 -6.28 12.50 24.45
N THR A 20 -4.99 12.62 24.13
CA THR A 20 -4.36 11.78 23.11
C THR A 20 -4.17 10.35 23.63
N THR A 21 -4.69 9.36 22.89
CA THR A 21 -4.58 7.93 23.20
C THR A 21 -3.56 7.25 22.29
N ARG A 22 -3.19 6.01 22.62
CA ARG A 22 -2.36 5.15 21.76
C ARG A 22 -2.95 4.96 20.35
N GLY A 23 -4.28 4.95 20.24
CA GLY A 23 -4.98 4.87 18.95
C GLY A 23 -4.70 6.07 18.05
N HIS A 24 -4.64 7.27 18.62
CA HIS A 24 -4.29 8.48 17.86
C HIS A 24 -2.86 8.45 17.33
N PHE A 25 -1.90 7.99 18.14
CA PHE A 25 -0.51 7.83 17.71
C PHE A 25 -0.38 6.82 16.57
N TYR A 26 -1.08 5.68 16.68
CA TYR A 26 -1.12 4.66 15.64
C TYR A 26 -1.74 5.20 14.34
N ARG A 27 -2.91 5.83 14.42
CA ARG A 27 -3.58 6.43 13.25
C ARG A 27 -2.69 7.48 12.58
N ALA A 28 -2.06 8.37 13.35
CA ALA A 28 -1.18 9.39 12.81
C ALA A 28 0.08 8.81 12.13
N ALA A 29 0.59 7.67 12.61
CA ALA A 29 1.67 6.97 11.91
C ALA A 29 1.21 6.44 10.55
N LEU A 30 0.00 5.85 10.48
CA LEU A 30 -0.58 5.37 9.22
C LEU A 30 -0.82 6.53 8.23
N GLU A 31 -1.39 7.63 8.69
CA GLU A 31 -1.64 8.85 7.89
C GLU A 31 -0.32 9.49 7.42
N GLY A 32 0.70 9.55 8.29
CA GLY A 32 2.03 10.06 7.94
C GLY A 32 2.71 9.23 6.85
N LEU A 33 2.68 7.91 6.98
CA LEU A 33 3.20 7.00 5.95
C LEU A 33 2.42 7.14 4.62
N THR A 34 1.10 7.30 4.68
CA THR A 34 0.27 7.53 3.48
C THR A 34 0.56 8.88 2.83
N ALA A 35 0.82 9.93 3.61
CA ALA A 35 1.23 11.24 3.06
C ALA A 35 2.59 11.15 2.33
N GLN A 36 3.54 10.38 2.87
CA GLN A 36 4.80 10.11 2.18
C GLN A 36 4.58 9.31 0.89
N LEU A 37 3.72 8.29 0.93
CA LEU A 37 3.32 7.52 -0.25
C LEU A 37 2.71 8.41 -1.33
N GLN A 38 1.81 9.34 -0.96
CA GLN A 38 1.21 10.28 -1.90
C GLN A 38 2.26 11.18 -2.58
N ARG A 39 3.24 11.69 -1.82
CA ARG A 39 4.34 12.47 -2.39
C ARG A 39 5.15 11.64 -3.38
N ASN A 40 5.51 10.42 -3.01
CA ASN A 40 6.27 9.52 -3.88
C ASN A 40 5.49 9.17 -5.16
N LEU A 41 4.20 8.91 -5.05
CA LEU A 41 3.33 8.62 -6.20
C LEU A 41 3.31 9.81 -7.17
N ARG A 42 3.07 11.03 -6.67
CA ARG A 42 3.09 12.25 -7.51
C ARG A 42 4.43 12.46 -8.21
N THR A 43 5.53 12.14 -7.53
CA THR A 43 6.87 12.20 -8.14
C THR A 43 7.00 11.17 -9.27
N LEU A 44 6.55 9.94 -9.06
CA LEU A 44 6.59 8.89 -10.09
C LEU A 44 5.71 9.24 -11.29
N GLU A 45 4.48 9.70 -11.06
CA GLU A 45 3.55 10.15 -12.11
C GLU A 45 4.15 11.27 -12.96
N LYS A 46 4.79 12.25 -12.32
CA LYS A 46 5.46 13.36 -13.01
C LYS A 46 6.63 12.88 -13.88
N ILE A 47 7.46 11.97 -13.37
CA ILE A 47 8.62 11.44 -14.10
C ILE A 47 8.19 10.51 -15.24
N GLY A 48 7.21 9.66 -14.98
CA GLY A 48 6.73 8.64 -15.92
C GLY A 48 5.65 9.11 -16.88
N HIS A 49 5.17 10.36 -16.76
CA HIS A 49 4.08 10.91 -17.57
C HIS A 49 2.81 10.05 -17.58
N PHE A 50 2.40 9.55 -16.41
CA PHE A 50 1.18 8.76 -16.24
C PHE A 50 0.38 9.25 -15.04
N ASN A 51 -0.89 8.87 -14.96
CA ASN A 51 -1.71 9.01 -13.76
C ASN A 51 -2.08 7.61 -13.28
N ALA A 52 -1.87 7.32 -11.99
CA ALA A 52 -2.27 6.05 -11.41
C ALA A 52 -3.80 5.97 -11.35
N THR A 53 -4.36 4.84 -11.75
CA THR A 53 -5.80 4.57 -11.69
C THR A 53 -6.18 3.62 -10.56
N GLU A 54 -5.22 2.83 -10.08
CA GLU A 54 -5.34 1.96 -8.91
C GLU A 54 -3.96 1.72 -8.28
N LEU A 55 -3.93 1.34 -7.00
CA LEU A 55 -2.73 0.88 -6.31
C LEU A 55 -2.87 -0.59 -5.87
N LEU A 56 -2.02 -1.47 -6.41
CA LEU A 56 -1.93 -2.87 -5.98
C LEU A 56 -1.09 -2.98 -4.70
N LEU A 57 -1.66 -3.56 -3.64
CA LEU A 57 -0.98 -3.83 -2.38
C LEU A 57 -0.76 -5.32 -2.15
N VAL A 58 0.44 -5.63 -1.65
CA VAL A 58 0.90 -6.97 -1.30
C VAL A 58 1.66 -6.93 0.03
N GLY A 59 1.93 -8.09 0.62
CA GLY A 59 2.72 -8.22 1.86
C GLY A 59 1.99 -7.77 3.12
N GLY A 60 2.69 -7.73 4.26
CA GLY A 60 2.06 -7.58 5.58
C GLY A 60 1.19 -6.32 5.76
N GLY A 61 1.56 -5.21 5.13
CA GLY A 61 0.80 -3.96 5.18
C GLY A 61 -0.57 -4.04 4.50
N SER A 62 -0.76 -4.97 3.55
CA SER A 62 -2.02 -5.15 2.84
C SER A 62 -3.13 -5.76 3.71
N ARG A 63 -2.77 -6.41 4.83
CA ARG A 63 -3.74 -6.99 5.79
C ARG A 63 -4.40 -5.95 6.69
N ASN A 64 -3.91 -4.72 6.69
CA ASN A 64 -4.41 -3.65 7.55
C ASN A 64 -5.54 -2.88 6.86
N ALA A 65 -6.78 -3.30 7.08
CA ALA A 65 -7.96 -2.71 6.45
C ALA A 65 -8.09 -1.19 6.69
N LEU A 66 -7.86 -0.73 7.93
CA LEU A 66 -7.87 0.70 8.27
C LEU A 66 -6.85 1.46 7.42
N TRP A 67 -5.61 0.98 7.37
CA TRP A 67 -4.59 1.67 6.58
C TRP A 67 -4.87 1.63 5.08
N ASN A 68 -5.53 0.58 4.57
CA ASN A 68 -5.91 0.52 3.16
C ASN A 68 -6.99 1.53 2.83
N GLN A 69 -7.98 1.71 3.72
CA GLN A 69 -9.00 2.75 3.53
C GLN A 69 -8.40 4.16 3.63
N ILE A 70 -7.48 4.42 4.58
CA ILE A 70 -6.73 5.68 4.66
C ILE A 70 -5.99 5.96 3.35
N LYS A 71 -5.31 4.95 2.77
CA LYS A 71 -4.64 5.09 1.48
C LYS A 71 -5.62 5.42 0.35
N ALA A 72 -6.74 4.69 0.25
CA ALA A 72 -7.75 4.94 -0.78
C ALA A 72 -8.27 6.38 -0.72
N ASN A 73 -8.66 6.83 0.47
CA ASN A 73 -9.20 8.17 0.69
C ASN A 73 -8.17 9.27 0.41
N GLN A 74 -6.93 9.09 0.88
CA GLN A 74 -5.91 10.13 0.73
C GLN A 74 -5.31 10.20 -0.67
N LEU A 75 -5.18 9.06 -1.36
CA LEU A 75 -4.66 9.01 -2.73
C LEU A 75 -5.75 9.30 -3.79
N ASP A 76 -7.02 9.22 -3.40
CA ASP A 76 -8.18 9.38 -4.28
C ASP A 76 -8.20 8.39 -5.46
N ILE A 77 -7.70 7.18 -5.22
CA ILE A 77 -7.69 6.06 -6.15
C ILE A 77 -8.03 4.75 -5.43
N PRO A 78 -8.63 3.76 -6.11
CA PRO A 78 -8.88 2.45 -5.52
C PRO A 78 -7.60 1.74 -5.11
N ILE A 79 -7.68 1.07 -3.96
CA ILE A 79 -6.62 0.20 -3.46
C ILE A 79 -7.05 -1.25 -3.71
N LYS A 80 -6.29 -1.93 -4.57
CA LYS A 80 -6.46 -3.35 -4.89
C LYS A 80 -5.55 -4.17 -4.00
N VAL A 81 -6.10 -4.87 -3.03
CA VAL A 81 -5.35 -5.74 -2.14
C VAL A 81 -5.35 -7.14 -2.70
N LEU A 82 -4.17 -7.73 -2.86
CA LEU A 82 -4.06 -9.14 -3.17
C LEU A 82 -4.21 -9.97 -1.88
N ASP A 83 -5.14 -10.93 -1.89
CA ASP A 83 -5.45 -11.80 -0.76
C ASP A 83 -4.52 -13.03 -0.71
N ASP A 84 -3.23 -12.79 -0.97
CA ASP A 84 -2.16 -13.79 -0.90
C ASP A 84 -0.97 -13.22 -0.14
N ALA A 85 -0.46 -14.01 0.80
CA ALA A 85 0.59 -13.58 1.73
C ALA A 85 1.97 -13.43 1.09
N GLU A 86 2.28 -14.19 0.03
CA GLU A 86 3.66 -14.51 -0.36
C GLU A 86 3.94 -14.21 -1.85
N THR A 87 3.69 -12.97 -2.27
CA THR A 87 3.76 -12.57 -3.69
C THR A 87 5.18 -12.53 -4.24
N THR A 88 6.16 -12.18 -3.40
CA THR A 88 7.57 -12.07 -3.81
C THR A 88 8.14 -13.44 -4.16
N VAL A 89 7.94 -14.44 -3.30
CA VAL A 89 8.40 -15.81 -3.56
C VAL A 89 7.61 -16.46 -4.69
N ALA A 90 6.30 -16.19 -4.79
CA ALA A 90 5.49 -16.67 -5.91
C ALA A 90 6.03 -16.14 -7.26
N GLY A 91 6.37 -14.85 -7.33
CA GLY A 91 7.01 -14.28 -8.51
C GLY A 91 8.35 -14.94 -8.83
N ALA A 92 9.22 -15.14 -7.84
CA ALA A 92 10.49 -15.83 -8.03
C ALA A 92 10.31 -17.28 -8.55
N ALA A 93 9.32 -18.01 -8.05
CA ALA A 93 8.99 -19.36 -8.50
C ALA A 93 8.54 -19.39 -9.97
N MET A 94 7.77 -18.40 -10.43
CA MET A 94 7.36 -18.28 -11.83
C MET A 94 8.55 -18.12 -12.77
N PHE A 95 9.53 -17.30 -12.39
CA PHE A 95 10.80 -17.20 -13.14
C PHE A 95 11.62 -18.50 -13.05
N GLY A 96 11.58 -19.19 -11.91
CA GLY A 96 12.21 -20.51 -11.75
C GLY A 96 11.64 -21.57 -12.69
N TRP A 97 10.32 -21.65 -12.83
CA TRP A 97 9.66 -22.57 -13.77
C TRP A 97 9.99 -22.26 -15.22
N TYR A 98 10.04 -20.97 -15.59
CA TYR A 98 10.55 -20.58 -16.90
C TYR A 98 12.01 -21.03 -17.11
N GLY A 99 12.86 -20.84 -16.11
CA GLY A 99 14.29 -21.21 -16.18
C GLY A 99 14.54 -22.71 -16.39
N VAL A 100 13.63 -23.58 -15.94
CA VAL A 100 13.72 -25.04 -16.16
C VAL A 100 12.94 -25.53 -17.39
N GLY A 101 12.32 -24.61 -18.14
CA GLY A 101 11.58 -24.93 -19.37
C GLY A 101 10.16 -25.48 -19.17
N GLU A 102 9.62 -25.42 -17.94
CA GLU A 102 8.25 -25.86 -17.65
C GLU A 102 7.20 -24.94 -18.30
N PHE A 103 7.49 -23.64 -18.36
CA PHE A 103 6.68 -22.65 -19.08
C PHE A 103 7.55 -21.89 -20.09
N ASN A 104 6.95 -21.44 -21.20
CA ASN A 104 7.67 -20.69 -22.23
C ASN A 104 7.93 -19.22 -21.84
N SER A 105 7.30 -18.74 -20.76
CA SER A 105 7.59 -17.44 -20.17
C SER A 105 7.11 -17.35 -18.71
N PRO A 106 7.63 -16.41 -17.90
CA PRO A 106 7.11 -16.14 -16.56
C PRO A 106 5.63 -15.74 -16.56
N GLU A 107 5.14 -15.11 -17.63
CA GLU A 107 3.73 -14.73 -17.80
C GLU A 107 2.82 -15.96 -17.99
N GLN A 108 3.29 -16.98 -18.70
CA GLN A 108 2.55 -18.25 -18.81
C GLN A 108 2.43 -18.95 -17.45
N ALA A 109 3.52 -18.96 -16.67
CA ALA A 109 3.51 -19.46 -15.30
C ALA A 109 2.54 -18.64 -14.42
N ARG A 110 2.57 -17.30 -14.56
CA ARG A 110 1.68 -16.39 -13.84
C ARG A 110 0.21 -16.63 -14.16
N ALA A 111 -0.12 -16.98 -15.39
CA ALA A 111 -1.49 -17.26 -15.82
C ALA A 111 -2.08 -18.54 -15.18
N GLN A 112 -1.26 -19.41 -14.61
CA GLN A 112 -1.73 -20.60 -13.88
C GLN A 112 -2.17 -20.29 -12.43
N VAL A 113 -1.89 -19.08 -11.93
CA VAL A 113 -2.19 -18.70 -10.54
C VAL A 113 -3.45 -17.84 -10.48
N ASN A 114 -4.47 -18.36 -9.78
CA ASN A 114 -5.74 -17.67 -9.58
C ASN A 114 -5.70 -16.76 -8.36
N TYR A 115 -5.39 -15.48 -8.60
CA TYR A 115 -5.34 -14.47 -7.55
C TYR A 115 -6.73 -13.96 -7.16
N GLN A 116 -6.96 -13.84 -5.85
CA GLN A 116 -8.14 -13.19 -5.28
C GLN A 116 -7.80 -11.77 -4.85
N TYR A 117 -8.67 -10.82 -5.20
CA TYR A 117 -8.46 -9.42 -4.89
C TYR A 117 -9.61 -8.85 -4.07
N ARG A 118 -9.27 -7.98 -3.11
CA ARG A 118 -10.21 -7.15 -2.38
C ARG A 118 -9.96 -5.69 -2.69
N TYR A 119 -11.01 -4.91 -2.89
CA TYR A 119 -10.91 -3.49 -3.20
C TYR A 119 -11.33 -2.61 -2.02
N PHE A 120 -10.61 -1.50 -1.85
CA PHE A 120 -11.01 -0.37 -1.00
C PHE A 120 -11.15 0.85 -1.92
N TRP A 121 -12.36 1.41 -1.98
CA TRP A 121 -12.67 2.56 -2.81
C TRP A 121 -12.57 3.85 -1.98
N PRO A 122 -12.19 5.00 -2.59
CA PRO A 122 -12.27 6.28 -1.91
C PRO A 122 -13.67 6.55 -1.37
N GLN A 123 -13.76 7.02 -0.13
CA GLN A 123 -15.00 7.35 0.56
C GLN A 123 -15.04 8.84 0.90
N THR A 124 -16.23 9.44 0.79
CA THR A 124 -16.49 10.86 1.06
C THR A 124 -16.73 11.17 2.54
N GLU A 125 -17.05 10.16 3.36
CA GLU A 125 -17.34 10.35 4.79
C GLU A 125 -16.13 9.98 5.66
N PRO A 126 -15.84 10.77 6.72
CA PRO A 126 -14.78 10.43 7.66
C PRO A 126 -15.15 9.15 8.42
N GLU A 127 -14.28 8.14 8.36
CA GLU A 127 -14.38 6.95 9.22
C GLU A 127 -14.48 7.40 10.68
N ILE A 128 -15.62 7.12 11.32
CA ILE A 128 -15.92 7.51 12.70
C ILE A 128 -14.78 7.05 13.62
N ILE A 129 -14.27 8.01 14.40
CA ILE A 129 -13.17 7.87 15.37
C ILE A 129 -13.59 6.97 16.53
#